data_AF-A0A847B7R3-F1
#
_entry.id   AF-A0A847B7R3-F1
#
_cell.length_a   1.000
_cell.length_b   1.000
_cell.length_c   1.000
_cell.angle_alpha   90.00
_cell.angle_beta   90.00
_cell.angle_gamma   90.00
#
_symmetry.space_group_name_H-M   'P 1'
#
loop_
_entity.id
_entity.type
_entity.pdbx_description
1 polymer ?
#
loop_
_entity_poly.entity_id
_entity_poly.type
_entity_poly.pdbx_seq_one_letter_code
_entity_poly.pdbx_strand_id
1 'polypeptide(L)' 'MPTLLILFGLRFYFYTRDHEPIHIHVRSSDGEAKFEIEEDLRLVYNNGLKPKDVKLAESILEENKENFIKEWKRVFGE' A
#
# COMPACT_ATOMS: atom_id res chain seq x y z
N MET A 1 -9.10 9.22 -1.33
CA MET A 1 -8.46 7.93 -0.96
C MET A 1 -9.49 6.81 -1.11
N PRO A 2 -9.56 6.15 -2.26
CA PRO A 2 -10.22 4.85 -2.31
C PRO A 2 -9.46 3.86 -1.42
N THR A 3 -10.20 3.14 -0.58
CA THR A 3 -9.66 1.99 0.15
C THR A 3 -9.70 0.79 -0.79
N LEU A 4 -8.57 0.10 -0.92
CA LEU A 4 -8.42 -1.06 -1.80
C LEU A 4 -8.69 -2.37 -1.06
N LEU A 5 -8.19 -2.45 0.17
CA LEU A 5 -8.32 -3.63 1.01
C LEU A 5 -8.31 -3.22 2.48
N ILE A 6 -9.08 -3.94 3.29
CA ILE A 6 -8.97 -3.91 4.75
C ILE A 6 -8.80 -5.35 5.21
N LEU A 7 -7.67 -5.66 5.84
CA LEU A 7 -7.35 -7.00 6.31
C LEU A 7 -6.50 -6.93 7.57
N PHE A 8 -6.83 -7.74 8.59
CA PHE A 8 -6.12 -7.77 9.88
C PHE A 8 -5.95 -6.41 10.57
N GLY A 9 -6.90 -5.49 10.39
CA GLY A 9 -6.81 -4.13 10.95
C GLY A 9 -5.87 -3.18 10.19
N LEU A 10 -5.32 -3.63 9.06
CA LEU A 10 -4.56 -2.81 8.12
C LEU A 10 -5.47 -2.33 7.00
N ARG A 11 -5.39 -1.04 6.69
CA ARG A 11 -6.08 -0.41 5.57
C ARG A 11 -5.08 -0.06 4.48
N PHE A 12 -5.31 -0.58 3.28
CA PHE A 12 -4.50 -0.33 2.08
C PHE A 12 -5.20 0.68 1.17
N TYR A 13 -4.52 1.73 0.75
CA TYR A 13 -5.08 2.79 -0.10
C TYR A 13 -4.01 3.58 -0.85
N PHE A 14 -4.44 4.39 -1.81
CA PHE A 14 -3.63 5.46 -2.41
C PHE A 14 -4.36 6.80 -2.29
N TYR A 15 -3.62 7.91 -2.40
CA TYR A 15 -4.22 9.24 -2.38
C TYR A 15 -4.89 9.54 -3.72
N THR A 16 -5.80 10.50 -3.80
CA THR A 16 -6.48 10.85 -5.08
C THR A 16 -5.65 11.76 -5.99
N ARG A 17 -4.51 12.26 -5.51
CA ARG A 17 -3.50 13.01 -6.29
C ARG A 17 -2.18 12.25 -6.26
N ASP A 18 -2.26 10.97 -6.54
CA ASP A 18 -1.11 10.08 -6.52
C ASP A 18 -0.27 10.23 -7.80
N HIS A 19 0.92 9.65 -7.80
CA HIS A 19 1.85 9.72 -8.93
C HIS A 19 2.80 8.52 -8.95
N GLU A 20 3.46 8.29 -10.08
CA GLU A 20 4.50 7.27 -10.21
C GLU A 20 5.73 7.58 -9.33
N PRO A 21 6.47 6.56 -8.84
CA PRO A 21 6.22 5.13 -9.02
C PRO A 21 4.97 4.65 -8.26
N ILE A 22 4.35 3.57 -8.74
CA ILE A 22 3.12 3.02 -8.13
C ILE A 22 3.39 2.66 -6.66
N HIS A 23 2.62 3.26 -5.76
CA HIS A 23 2.78 3.03 -4.33
C HIS A 23 1.44 2.92 -3.58
N ILE A 24 1.49 2.19 -2.48
CA ILE A 24 0.35 1.93 -1.59
C ILE A 24 0.71 2.41 -0.18
N HIS A 25 -0.22 3.12 0.44
CA HIS A 25 -0.19 3.45 1.84
C HIS A 25 -0.91 2.37 2.64
N VAL A 26 -0.32 2.01 3.77
CA VAL A 26 -0.85 1.04 4.71
C VAL A 26 -0.96 1.68 6.07
N ARG A 27 -2.16 1.69 6.64
CA ARG A 27 -2.44 2.33 7.92
C ARG A 27 -3.08 1.36 8.91
N SER A 28 -2.63 1.41 10.16
CA SER A 28 -3.27 0.78 11.32
C SER A 28 -3.73 1.84 12.32
N SER A 29 -4.18 1.40 13.51
CA SER A 29 -4.47 2.29 14.63
C SER A 29 -3.22 3.00 15.18
N ASP A 30 -2.04 2.41 14.99
CA ASP A 30 -0.79 2.89 15.60
C ASP A 30 0.00 3.82 14.66
N GLY A 31 -0.09 3.62 13.34
CA GLY A 31 0.70 4.40 12.40
C GLY A 31 0.41 4.08 10.94
N GLU A 32 1.27 4.61 10.08
CA GLU A 32 1.16 4.52 8.62
C GLU A 32 2.53 4.25 7.98
N ALA A 33 2.54 3.46 6.93
CA ALA A 33 3.71 3.22 6.09
C ALA A 33 3.34 3.38 4.61
N LYS A 34 4.33 3.69 3.79
CA LYS A 34 4.21 3.76 2.33
C LYS A 34 5.14 2.75 1.69
N PHE A 35 4.62 2.02 0.72
CA PHE A 35 5.35 1.00 -0.04
C PHE A 35 5.26 1.30 -1.53
N GLU A 36 6.39 1.29 -2.22
CA GLU A 36 6.41 1.21 -3.69
C GLU A 36 6.27 -0.26 -4.09
N ILE A 37 5.49 -0.51 -5.15
CA ILE A 37 5.12 -1.87 -5.57
C ILE A 37 5.32 -2.14 -7.05
N GLU A 38 5.88 -1.21 -7.82
CA GLU A 38 5.96 -1.34 -9.28
C GLU A 38 6.97 -2.42 -9.73
N GLU A 39 8.25 -2.27 -9.34
CA GLU A 39 9.30 -3.26 -9.64
C GLU A 39 9.46 -4.25 -8.48
N ASP A 40 10.16 -3.85 -7.43
CA ASP A 40 10.27 -4.59 -6.18
C ASP A 40 9.42 -3.95 -5.09
N LEU A 41 8.94 -4.76 -4.14
CA LEU A 41 8.26 -4.23 -2.98
C LEU A 41 9.28 -3.52 -2.08
N ARG A 42 9.12 -2.20 -1.91
CA ARG A 42 10.03 -1.37 -1.11
C ARG A 42 9.29 -0.51 -0.10
N LEU A 43 9.63 -0.66 1.18
CA LEU A 43 9.22 0.27 2.23
C LEU A 43 9.90 1.63 2.03
N VAL A 44 9.10 2.66 1.71
CA VAL A 44 9.59 4.04 1.49
C VAL A 44 9.72 4.77 2.82
N TYR A 45 8.70 4.67 3.67
CA TYR A 45 8.75 5.21 5.02
C TYR A 45 7.83 4.42 5.94
N ASN A 46 8.14 4.46 7.23
CA ASN A 46 7.30 3.98 8.31
C ASN A 46 7.18 5.07 9.39
N ASN A 47 5.95 5.51 9.64
CA ASN A 47 5.60 6.46 10.69
C ASN A 47 4.69 5.78 11.72
N GLY A 48 5.30 4.99 12.62
CA GLY A 48 4.62 4.39 13.77
C GLY A 48 3.94 3.04 13.52
N LEU A 49 4.00 2.51 12.29
CA LEU A 49 3.51 1.16 12.00
C LEU A 49 4.42 0.13 12.69
N LYS A 50 3.83 -0.75 13.50
CA LYS A 50 4.60 -1.72 14.29
C LYS A 50 5.35 -2.70 13.36
N PRO A 51 6.55 -3.16 13.73
CA PRO A 51 7.34 -4.06 12.87
C PRO A 51 6.60 -5.32 12.40
N LYS A 52 5.71 -5.88 13.23
CA LYS A 52 4.86 -7.03 12.86
C LYS A 52 3.85 -6.69 11.76
N ASP A 53 3.30 -5.48 11.80
CA ASP A 53 2.28 -5.00 10.89
C ASP A 53 2.92 -4.60 9.55
N VAL A 54 4.14 -4.06 9.59
CA VAL A 54 4.98 -3.85 8.39
C VAL A 54 5.19 -5.17 7.66
N LYS A 55 5.67 -6.21 8.36
CA LYS A 55 5.90 -7.54 7.74
C LYS A 55 4.62 -8.14 7.17
N LEU A 56 3.51 -8.01 7.89
CA LEU A 56 2.21 -8.49 7.42
C LEU A 56 1.74 -7.71 6.19
N ALA A 57 1.93 -6.38 6.19
CA ALA A 57 1.64 -5.54 5.04
C ALA A 57 2.47 -5.95 3.82
N GLU A 58 3.76 -6.24 4.01
CA GLU A 58 4.65 -6.68 2.94
C GLU A 58 4.14 -7.97 2.30
N SER A 59 3.81 -8.99 3.10
CA SER A 59 3.26 -10.26 2.58
C SER A 59 1.94 -10.07 1.82
N ILE A 60 1.03 -9.22 2.33
CA ILE A 60 -0.25 -8.95 1.68
C ILE A 60 -0.05 -8.20 0.36
N LEU A 61 0.87 -7.23 0.33
CA LEU A 61 1.21 -6.46 -0.87
C LEU A 61 1.84 -7.34 -1.94
N GLU A 62 2.73 -8.26 -1.57
CA GLU A 62 3.31 -9.23 -2.50
C GLU A 62 2.24 -10.17 -3.08
N GLU A 63 1.42 -10.77 -2.22
CA GLU A 63 0.37 -11.72 -2.65
C GLU A 63 -0.69 -11.06 -3.55
N ASN A 64 -0.96 -9.77 -3.36
CA ASN A 64 -1.99 -9.03 -4.08
C ASN A 64 -1.42 -7.98 -5.05
N LYS A 65 -0.13 -8.05 -5.38
CA LYS A 65 0.59 -7.02 -6.14
C LYS A 65 -0.12 -6.63 -7.44
N GLU A 66 -0.49 -7.63 -8.23
CA GLU A 66 -1.18 -7.41 -9.52
C GLU A 66 -2.51 -6.68 -9.36
N ASN A 67 -3.29 -7.01 -8.32
CA ASN A 67 -4.56 -6.36 -8.04
C ASN A 67 -4.38 -4.89 -7.63
N PHE A 68 -3.39 -4.61 -6.76
CA PHE A 68 -3.08 -3.25 -6.35
C PHE A 68 -2.60 -2.38 -7.52
N ILE A 69 -1.71 -2.90 -8.37
CA ILE A 69 -1.24 -2.20 -9.58
C ILE A 69 -2.39 -1.96 -10.54
N LYS A 70 -3.25 -2.97 -10.76
CA LYS A 70 -4.41 -2.86 -11.65
C LYS A 70 -5.37 -1.78 -11.17
N GLU A 71 -5.70 -1.74 -9.88
CA GLU A 71 -6.59 -0.72 -9.33
C GLU A 71 -5.98 0.68 -9.37
N TRP A 72 -4.68 0.81 -9.13
CA TRP A 72 -3.98 2.09 -9.29
C TRP A 72 -4.04 2.56 -10.75
N LYS A 73 -3.69 1.68 -11.71
CA LYS A 73 -3.77 1.98 -13.16
C LYS A 73 -5.20 2.27 -13.61
N ARG A 74 -6.22 1.65 -13.02
CA ARG A 74 -7.62 1.96 -13.33
C ARG A 74 -8.01 3.40 -12.94
N VAL A 75 -7.34 3.98 -11.95
CA VAL A 75 -7.63 5.34 -11.46
C VAL A 75 -6.72 6.40 -12.09
N PHE A 76 -5.45 6.09 -12.35
CA PHE A 76 -4.45 7.06 -12.82
C PHE A 76 -3.84 6.73 -14.19
N GLY A 77 -3.96 5.50 -14.67
CA GLY A 77 -3.61 5.16 -16.05
C GLY A 77 -4.70 5.67 -16.98
N GLU A 78 -4.29 6.31 -18.08
CA GLU A 78 -5.19 6.81 -19.13
C GLU A 78 -6.17 5.76 -19.65
#